data_AF-A0A2Z3HBP7-F1
#
_entry.id   AF-A0A2Z3HBP7-F1
#
_cell.length_a   1.000
_cell.length_b   1.000
_cell.length_c   1.000
_cell.angle_alpha   90.00
_cell.angle_beta   90.00
_cell.angle_gamma   90.00
#
_symmetry.space_group_name_H-M   'P 1'
#
loop_
_entity.id
_entity.type
_entity.pdbx_description
1 polymer ?
#
loop_
_entity_poly.entity_id
_entity_poly.type
_entity_poly.pdbx_seq_one_letter_code
_entity_poly.pdbx_strand_id
1 'polypeptide(L)'
;MKIRHFALDAHAQLRKFGRRAVHEVLAGRLDARAIDPALSRELALVTVVCDDSLIPEQTYLLRVPLTDGVLTTADRLVLRAFVRPDCVTPGEAVRHHLAGWPSDLLPQLAVAMDVPVAGLGETLEVGGPALVAALTGRSIGSVVRGLDRT
;
A
#
# COMPACT_ATOMS: atom_id res chain seq x y z
N MET A 1 -17.82 3.71 4.23
CA MET A 1 -16.39 3.54 3.87
C MET A 1 -16.16 2.61 2.69
N LYS A 2 -15.34 3.08 1.74
CA LYS A 2 -14.83 2.35 0.58
C LYS A 2 -13.31 2.30 0.62
N ILE A 3 -12.70 1.34 -0.09
CA ILE A 3 -11.24 1.23 -0.17
C ILE A 3 -10.83 1.07 -1.63
N ARG A 4 -9.84 1.85 -2.05
CA ARG A 4 -9.20 1.75 -3.37
C ARG A 4 -7.73 1.42 -3.20
N HIS A 5 -7.20 0.66 -4.15
CA HIS A 5 -5.80 0.27 -4.18
C HIS A 5 -5.20 0.70 -5.50
N PHE A 6 -3.99 1.22 -5.40
CA PHE A 6 -3.17 1.56 -6.54
C PHE A 6 -1.75 1.06 -6.32
N ALA A 7 -1.00 0.86 -7.39
CA ALA A 7 0.43 0.62 -7.29
C ALA A 7 1.16 1.25 -8.47
N LEU A 8 2.45 1.54 -8.27
CA LEU A 8 3.31 2.00 -9.35
C LEU A 8 3.63 0.85 -10.30
N ASP A 9 3.59 1.13 -11.60
CA ASP A 9 4.13 0.26 -12.63
C ASP A 9 5.63 0.53 -12.91
N ALA A 10 6.18 -0.13 -13.93
CA ALA A 10 7.57 0.01 -14.37
C ALA A 10 7.97 1.45 -14.73
N HIS A 11 7.00 2.29 -15.09
CA HIS A 11 7.20 3.67 -15.53
C HIS A 11 6.85 4.68 -14.44
N ALA A 12 6.77 4.22 -13.19
CA ALA A 12 6.35 5.00 -12.03
C ALA A 12 4.97 5.66 -12.23
N GLN A 13 4.09 5.00 -12.99
CA GLN A 13 2.71 5.44 -13.16
C GLN A 13 1.79 4.69 -12.21
N LEU A 14 0.89 5.44 -11.57
CA LEU A 14 -0.06 4.90 -10.63
C LEU A 14 -1.21 4.21 -11.38
N ARG A 15 -1.33 2.89 -11.17
CA ARG A 15 -2.40 2.07 -11.76
C ARG A 15 -3.33 1.58 -10.70
N LYS A 16 -4.62 1.47 -11.02
CA LYS A 16 -5.64 0.93 -10.09
C LYS A 16 -5.61 -0.59 -10.09
N PHE A 17 -5.64 -1.18 -8.90
CA PHE A 17 -5.65 -2.63 -8.72
C PHE A 17 -6.94 -3.10 -8.05
N GLY A 18 -7.42 -4.27 -8.47
CA GLY A 18 -8.56 -4.91 -7.85
C GLY A 18 -8.25 -5.36 -6.42
N ARG A 19 -9.18 -5.14 -5.49
CA ARG A 19 -9.03 -5.53 -4.07
C ARG A 19 -8.65 -7.00 -3.89
N ARG A 20 -9.25 -7.90 -4.67
CA ARG A 20 -8.93 -9.33 -4.63
C ARG A 20 -7.46 -9.57 -5.03
N ALA A 21 -7.00 -8.97 -6.11
CA ALA A 21 -5.64 -9.15 -6.60
C ALA A 21 -4.62 -8.68 -5.55
N VAL A 22 -4.83 -7.49 -4.97
CA VAL A 22 -3.98 -6.97 -3.87
C VAL A 22 -3.98 -7.91 -2.67
N HIS A 23 -5.15 -8.41 -2.26
CA HIS A 23 -5.22 -9.35 -1.14
C HIS A 23 -4.47 -10.65 -1.42
N GLU A 24 -4.60 -11.22 -2.62
CA GLU A 24 -3.88 -12.45 -2.98
C GLU A 24 -2.37 -12.25 -3.05
N VAL A 25 -1.89 -11.10 -3.54
CA VAL A 25 -0.45 -10.74 -3.52
C VAL A 25 0.05 -10.60 -2.09
N LEU A 26 -0.64 -9.85 -1.22
CA LEU A 26 -0.27 -9.71 0.20
C LEU A 26 -0.41 -11.03 0.99
N ALA A 27 -1.23 -11.96 0.50
CA ALA A 27 -1.28 -13.31 1.03
C ALA A 27 -0.17 -14.22 0.47
N GLY A 28 0.63 -13.77 -0.50
CA GLY A 28 1.64 -14.58 -1.17
C GLY A 28 1.06 -15.71 -2.01
N ARG A 29 -0.22 -15.60 -2.41
CA ARG A 29 -0.96 -16.60 -3.20
C ARG A 29 -1.06 -16.24 -4.68
N LEU A 30 -0.75 -14.99 -5.02
CA LEU A 30 -0.70 -14.50 -6.40
C LEU A 30 0.67 -13.87 -6.66
N ASP A 31 1.28 -14.26 -7.78
CA ASP A 31 2.47 -13.60 -8.32
C ASP A 31 2.07 -12.22 -8.84
N ALA A 32 2.71 -11.16 -8.34
CA ALA A 32 2.45 -9.78 -8.75
C ALA A 32 2.70 -9.57 -10.25
N ARG A 33 3.57 -10.38 -10.88
CA ARG A 33 3.83 -10.36 -12.33
C ARG A 33 2.64 -10.77 -13.17
N ALA A 34 1.69 -11.50 -12.59
CA ALA A 34 0.43 -11.82 -13.25
C ALA A 34 -0.48 -10.58 -13.41
N ILE A 35 -0.22 -9.52 -12.64
CA ILE A 35 -0.97 -8.26 -12.74
C ILE A 35 -0.16 -7.20 -13.49
N ASP A 36 1.14 -7.13 -13.22
CA ASP A 36 2.08 -6.30 -13.96
C ASP A 36 3.46 -6.99 -14.01
N PRO A 37 3.95 -7.41 -15.19
CA PRO A 37 5.20 -8.15 -15.34
C PRO A 37 6.44 -7.50 -14.71
N ALA A 38 6.42 -6.17 -14.50
CA ALA A 38 7.52 -5.43 -13.90
C ALA A 38 7.58 -5.55 -12.36
N LEU A 39 6.51 -6.02 -11.71
CA LEU A 39 6.44 -6.19 -10.26
C LEU A 39 7.16 -7.46 -9.80
N SER A 40 8.48 -7.50 -9.95
CA SER A 40 9.29 -8.68 -9.60
C SER A 40 10.01 -8.57 -8.25
N ARG A 41 10.31 -7.36 -7.80
CA ARG A 41 11.15 -7.12 -6.60
C ARG A 41 10.45 -6.32 -5.51
N GLU A 42 9.50 -5.49 -5.89
CA GLU A 42 8.80 -4.64 -4.97
C GLU A 42 7.44 -4.26 -5.54
N LEU A 43 6.46 -4.15 -4.65
CA LEU A 43 5.16 -3.55 -4.91
C LEU A 43 5.05 -2.26 -4.09
N ALA A 44 5.07 -1.11 -4.77
CA ALA A 44 4.78 0.19 -4.16
C ALA A 44 3.27 0.43 -4.15
N LEU A 45 2.61 0.04 -3.06
CA LEU A 45 1.16 0.04 -2.88
C LEU A 45 0.68 1.34 -2.23
N VAL A 46 -0.34 1.94 -2.83
CA VAL A 46 -1.16 3.01 -2.25
C VAL A 46 -2.52 2.42 -1.87
N THR A 47 -2.93 2.57 -0.61
CA THR A 47 -4.27 2.21 -0.15
C THR A 47 -5.00 3.48 0.27
N VAL A 48 -6.12 3.78 -0.38
CA VAL A 48 -6.95 4.94 -0.05
C VAL A 48 -8.23 4.46 0.61
N VAL A 49 -8.47 4.93 1.82
CA VAL A 49 -9.76 4.80 2.52
C VAL A 49 -10.59 6.02 2.15
N CYS A 50 -11.81 5.78 1.71
CA CYS A 50 -12.73 6.83 1.29
C CYS A 50 -14.03 6.75 2.07
N ASP A 51 -14.71 7.89 2.14
CA ASP A 51 -16.09 7.98 2.58
C ASP A 51 -17.06 7.28 1.59
N ASP A 52 -18.36 7.43 1.81
CA ASP A 52 -19.37 6.85 0.91
C ASP A 52 -19.50 7.61 -0.43
N SER A 53 -18.98 8.83 -0.50
CA SER A 53 -18.89 9.66 -1.72
C SER A 53 -17.60 9.45 -2.50
N LEU A 54 -16.75 8.50 -2.07
CA LEU A 54 -15.43 8.20 -2.64
C LEU A 54 -14.39 9.32 -2.47
N ILE A 55 -14.61 10.23 -1.54
CA ILE A 55 -13.65 11.25 -1.15
C ILE A 55 -12.59 10.60 -0.25
N PRO A 56 -11.28 10.75 -0.55
CA PRO A 56 -10.20 10.25 0.31
C PRO A 56 -10.27 10.84 1.72
N GLU A 57 -10.33 9.96 2.73
CA GLU A 57 -10.20 10.32 4.14
C GLU A 57 -8.79 10.00 4.67
N GLN A 58 -8.21 8.89 4.21
CA GLN A 58 -6.86 8.44 4.57
C GLN A 58 -6.16 7.80 3.39
N THR A 59 -4.88 8.09 3.23
CA THR A 59 -4.01 7.55 2.17
C THR A 59 -2.81 6.89 2.79
N TYR A 60 -2.59 5.61 2.48
CA TYR A 60 -1.49 4.82 3.03
C TYR A 60 -0.50 4.41 1.95
N LEU A 61 0.77 4.70 2.17
CA LEU A 61 1.87 4.21 1.34
C LEU A 61 2.53 3.00 1.99
N LEU A 62 2.77 1.97 1.20
CA LEU A 62 3.49 0.78 1.63
C LEU A 62 4.36 0.26 0.49
N ARG A 63 5.66 0.09 0.76
CA ARG A 63 6.56 -0.64 -0.13
C ARG A 63 6.66 -2.07 0.38
N VAL A 64 6.27 -3.02 -0.47
CA VAL A 64 6.22 -4.45 -0.14
C VAL A 64 7.35 -5.15 -0.87
N PRO A 65 8.35 -5.71 -0.18
CA PRO A 65 9.39 -6.49 -0.82
C PRO A 65 8.78 -7.76 -1.43
N LEU A 66 9.27 -8.13 -2.60
CA LEU A 66 8.89 -9.35 -3.32
C LEU A 66 10.14 -10.11 -3.72
N THR A 67 10.09 -11.43 -3.61
CA THR A 67 11.09 -12.33 -4.20
C THR A 67 10.46 -12.98 -5.43
N ASP A 68 11.00 -12.66 -6.61
CA ASP A 68 10.49 -13.14 -7.90
C ASP A 68 8.98 -12.93 -8.09
N GLY A 69 8.49 -11.76 -7.70
CA GLY A 69 7.09 -11.36 -7.82
C GLY A 69 6.17 -11.89 -6.73
N VAL A 70 6.68 -12.68 -5.78
CA VAL A 70 5.89 -13.29 -4.71
C VAL A 70 6.29 -12.71 -3.36
N LEU A 71 5.31 -12.44 -2.50
CA LEU A 71 5.55 -12.10 -1.10
C LEU A 71 5.84 -13.37 -0.28
N THR A 72 7.11 -13.64 -0.02
CA THR A 72 7.57 -14.83 0.70
C THR A 72 7.52 -14.65 2.22
N THR A 73 7.81 -15.73 2.96
CA THR A 73 7.99 -15.65 4.41
C THR A 73 9.17 -14.76 4.81
N ALA A 74 10.26 -14.77 4.04
CA ALA A 74 11.43 -13.91 4.30
C ALA A 74 11.05 -12.42 4.13
N ASP A 75 10.33 -12.10 3.06
CA ASP A 75 9.82 -10.74 2.81
C ASP A 75 8.89 -10.25 3.94
N ARG A 76 8.05 -11.14 4.48
CA ARG A 76 7.21 -10.81 5.65
C ARG A 76 8.01 -10.52 6.91
N LEU A 77 9.15 -11.20 7.11
CA LEU A 77 10.04 -10.90 8.24
C LEU A 77 10.65 -9.51 8.11
N VAL A 78 11.01 -9.09 6.89
CA VAL A 78 11.46 -7.73 6.59
C VAL A 78 10.34 -6.72 6.93
N LEU A 79 9.11 -6.95 6.45
CA LEU A 79 7.97 -6.09 6.79
C LEU A 79 7.71 -6.03 8.30
N ARG A 80 7.90 -7.13 9.02
CA ARG A 80 7.71 -7.17 10.47
C ARG A 80 8.77 -6.36 11.22
N ALA A 81 9.97 -6.21 10.67
CA ALA A 81 11.00 -5.36 11.27
C ALA A 81 10.57 -3.88 11.31
N PHE A 82 9.82 -3.40 10.32
CA PHE A 82 9.33 -2.02 10.27
C PHE A 82 8.25 -1.67 11.29
N VAL A 83 7.58 -2.66 11.89
CA VAL A 83 6.62 -2.44 12.98
C VAL A 83 7.23 -2.68 14.36
N ARG A 84 8.54 -2.95 14.41
CA ARG A 84 9.29 -3.32 15.61
C ARG A 84 10.33 -2.24 15.92
N PRO A 85 10.09 -1.36 16.91
CA PRO A 85 11.00 -0.25 17.20
C PRO A 85 12.37 -0.72 17.71
N ASP A 86 12.49 -1.97 18.14
CA ASP A 86 13.76 -2.61 18.50
C ASP A 86 14.58 -3.06 17.28
N CYS A 87 13.98 -3.09 16.08
CA CYS A 87 14.66 -3.43 14.83
C CYS A 87 14.88 -2.21 13.92
N VAL A 88 13.87 -1.35 13.81
CA VAL A 88 13.88 -0.16 12.94
C VAL A 88 13.20 0.99 13.67
N THR A 89 13.83 2.16 13.72
CA THR A 89 13.21 3.33 14.34
C THR A 89 12.01 3.80 13.50
N PRO A 90 11.00 4.45 14.11
CA PRO A 90 9.86 4.99 13.34
C PRO A 90 10.29 5.91 12.19
N GLY A 91 11.32 6.74 12.40
CA GLY A 91 11.84 7.63 11.35
C GLY A 91 12.50 6.90 10.19
N GLU A 92 13.19 5.79 10.45
CA GLU A 92 13.74 4.93 9.39
C GLU A 92 12.65 4.19 8.62
N ALA A 93 11.62 3.70 9.31
CA ALA A 93 10.48 3.06 8.67
C ALA A 93 9.73 4.02 7.73
N VAL A 94 9.47 5.25 8.19
CA VAL A 94 8.87 6.31 7.37
C VAL A 94 9.76 6.64 6.18
N ARG A 95 11.05 6.89 6.40
CA ARG A 95 11.99 7.21 5.32
C ARG A 95 12.07 6.10 4.28
N HIS A 96 12.11 4.85 4.71
CA HIS A 96 12.15 3.70 3.82
C HIS A 96 10.90 3.65 2.93
N HIS A 97 9.72 3.75 3.53
CA HIS A 97 8.47 3.65 2.78
C HIS A 97 8.13 4.89 1.96
N LEU A 98 8.68 6.06 2.26
CA LEU A 98 8.55 7.28 1.45
C LEU A 98 9.65 7.42 0.38
N ALA A 99 10.77 6.70 0.48
CA ALA A 99 11.82 6.75 -0.52
C ALA A 99 11.36 6.12 -1.84
N GLY A 100 11.76 6.71 -2.97
CA GLY A 100 11.56 6.14 -4.31
C GLY A 100 10.18 6.34 -4.92
N TRP A 101 9.26 7.04 -4.24
CA TRP A 101 8.02 7.48 -4.87
C TRP A 101 8.27 8.61 -5.87
N PRO A 102 7.51 8.66 -6.97
CA PRO A 102 7.68 9.71 -7.96
C PRO A 102 7.20 11.05 -7.39
N SER A 103 7.84 12.15 -7.80
CA SER A 103 7.55 13.49 -7.30
C SER A 103 6.14 13.98 -7.65
N ASP A 104 5.51 13.39 -8.66
CA ASP A 104 4.14 13.65 -9.11
C ASP A 104 3.12 12.63 -8.58
N LEU A 105 3.45 11.86 -7.54
CA LEU A 105 2.52 10.88 -6.93
C LEU A 105 1.16 11.49 -6.57
N LEU A 106 1.13 12.64 -5.91
CA LEU A 106 -0.12 13.29 -5.49
C LEU A 106 -0.95 13.77 -6.70
N PRO A 107 -0.38 14.45 -7.71
CA PRO A 107 -1.05 14.68 -8.99
C PRO A 107 -1.61 13.41 -9.64
N GLN A 108 -0.83 12.33 -9.74
CA GLN A 108 -1.31 11.08 -10.32
C GLN A 108 -2.47 10.48 -9.52
N LEU A 109 -2.39 10.52 -8.18
CA LEU A 109 -3.44 10.02 -7.30
C LEU A 109 -4.73 10.84 -7.43
N ALA A 110 -4.62 12.16 -7.49
CA ALA A 110 -5.74 13.07 -7.70
C ALA A 110 -6.49 12.74 -9.01
N VAL A 111 -5.75 12.56 -10.11
CA VAL A 111 -6.32 12.14 -11.40
C VAL A 111 -6.97 10.77 -11.29
N ALA A 112 -6.31 9.79 -10.68
CA ALA A 112 -6.83 8.44 -10.55
C ALA A 112 -8.07 8.32 -9.64
N MET A 113 -8.21 9.27 -8.70
CA MET A 113 -9.33 9.37 -7.77
C MET A 113 -10.45 10.28 -8.27
N ASP A 114 -10.19 11.11 -9.28
CA ASP A 114 -11.09 12.19 -9.74
C ASP A 114 -11.41 13.19 -8.62
N VAL A 115 -10.37 13.65 -7.92
CA VAL A 115 -10.47 14.63 -6.82
C VAL A 115 -9.40 15.71 -6.95
N PRO A 116 -9.58 16.88 -6.31
CA PRO A 116 -8.53 17.89 -6.26
C PRO A 116 -7.26 17.37 -5.56
N VAL A 117 -6.09 17.86 -5.99
CA VAL A 117 -4.80 17.56 -5.33
C VAL A 117 -4.75 18.13 -3.91
N ALA A 118 -5.42 19.26 -3.68
CA ALA A 118 -5.46 19.93 -2.39
C ALA A 118 -6.02 18.99 -1.30
N GLY A 119 -5.30 18.87 -0.18
CA GLY A 119 -5.69 18.03 0.96
C GLY A 119 -5.23 16.56 0.89
N LEU A 120 -4.83 16.03 -0.27
CA LEU A 120 -4.37 14.63 -0.35
C LEU A 120 -3.13 14.36 0.49
N GLY A 121 -2.18 15.30 0.52
CA GLY A 121 -0.93 15.16 1.27
C GLY A 121 -1.11 15.17 2.79
N GLU A 122 -2.18 15.78 3.30
CA GLU A 122 -2.47 15.87 4.74
C GLU A 122 -2.99 14.54 5.31
N THR A 123 -3.49 13.67 4.43
CA THR A 123 -4.05 12.35 4.78
C THR A 123 -3.05 11.21 4.60
N LEU A 124 -1.78 11.54 4.31
CA LEU A 124 -0.77 10.56 3.89
C LEU A 124 -0.05 9.95 5.09
N GLU A 125 -0.17 8.63 5.21
CA GLU A 125 0.42 7.80 6.26
C GLU A 125 1.21 6.62 5.66
N VAL A 126 2.01 5.95 6.49
CA VAL A 126 2.86 4.81 6.09
C VAL A 126 2.38 3.51 6.73
N GLY A 127 2.43 2.41 5.96
CA GLY A 127 2.19 1.05 6.43
C GLY A 127 0.70 0.70 6.48
N GLY A 128 -0.04 1.35 7.37
CA GLY A 128 -1.50 1.31 7.41
C GLY A 128 -2.15 -0.09 7.41
N PRO A 129 -3.41 -0.18 6.95
CA PRO A 129 -4.16 -1.43 6.89
C PRO A 129 -3.55 -2.51 6.00
N ALA A 130 -2.78 -2.11 4.97
CA ALA A 130 -2.11 -3.03 4.06
C ALA A 130 -0.95 -3.78 4.73
N LEU A 131 -0.17 -3.10 5.58
CA LEU A 131 0.91 -3.72 6.33
C LEU A 131 0.37 -4.76 7.31
N VAL A 132 -0.67 -4.40 8.06
CA VAL A 132 -1.35 -5.33 8.97
C VAL A 132 -1.91 -6.53 8.21
N ALA A 133 -2.52 -6.32 7.04
CA ALA A 133 -3.02 -7.39 6.19
C ALA A 133 -1.89 -8.34 5.73
N ALA A 134 -0.76 -7.80 5.29
CA ALA A 134 0.41 -8.60 4.86
C ALA A 134 0.99 -9.46 6.00
N LEU A 135 0.98 -8.93 7.23
CA LEU A 135 1.55 -9.59 8.41
C LEU A 135 0.60 -10.60 9.06
N THR A 136 -0.71 -10.41 8.94
CA THR A 136 -1.73 -11.24 9.64
C THR A 136 -2.53 -12.15 8.71
N GLY A 137 -2.41 -11.97 7.39
CA GLY A 137 -3.23 -12.66 6.40
C GLY A 137 -4.70 -12.18 6.36
N ARG A 138 -5.05 -11.19 7.18
CA ARG A 138 -6.40 -10.59 7.18
C ARG A 138 -6.61 -9.76 5.92
N SER A 139 -7.87 -9.57 5.52
CA SER A 139 -8.18 -8.62 4.45
C SER A 139 -8.05 -7.18 4.94
N ILE A 140 -7.55 -6.27 4.10
CA ILE A 140 -7.42 -4.83 4.40
C ILE A 140 -8.75 -4.25 4.91
N GLY A 141 -9.87 -4.56 4.24
CA GLY A 141 -11.18 -4.09 4.67
C GLY A 141 -11.63 -4.60 6.04
N SER A 142 -11.12 -5.74 6.51
CA SER A 142 -11.37 -6.19 7.89
C SER A 142 -10.49 -5.48 8.92
N VAL A 143 -9.33 -4.98 8.51
CA VAL A 143 -8.45 -4.17 9.36
C VAL A 143 -9.03 -2.78 9.53
N VAL A 144 -9.42 -2.12 8.42
CA VAL A 144 -10.04 -0.78 8.43
C VAL A 144 -11.26 -0.74 9.35
N ARG A 145 -12.20 -1.68 9.20
CA ARG A 145 -13.39 -1.77 10.08
C ARG A 145 -13.07 -2.00 11.56
N GLY A 146 -11.87 -2.49 11.87
CA GLY A 146 -11.40 -2.63 13.24
C GLY A 146 -10.88 -1.32 13.83
N LEU A 147 -10.37 -0.41 13.00
CA LEU A 147 -9.88 0.91 13.40
C LEU A 147 -11.03 1.88 13.70
N ASP A 148 -12.14 1.80 12.96
CA ASP A 148 -13.34 2.64 13.21
C ASP A 148 -14.06 2.35 14.54
N ARG A 149 -13.65 1.31 15.28
CA ARG A 149 -14.30 0.85 16.53
C ARG A 149 -13.55 1.26 17.79
N THR A 150 -12.43 1.96 17.66
CA THR A 150 -11.59 2.47 18.75
C THR A 150 -11.65 3.98 18.78
#